data_AF-A0A453IT74-F1
#
_entry.id   AF-A0A453IT74-F1
#
_cell.length_a   1.000
_cell.length_b   1.000
_cell.length_c   1.000
_cell.angle_alpha   90.00
_cell.angle_beta   90.00
_cell.angle_gamma   90.00
#
_symmetry.space_group_name_H-M   'P 1'
#
loop_
_entity.id
_entity.type
_entity.pdbx_description
1 polymer ?
#
loop_
_entity_poly.entity_id
_entity_poly.type
_entity_poly.pdbx_seq_one_letter_code
_entity_poly.pdbx_strand_id
1 'polypeptide(L)'
;RKHLSSIANYVLHQCSLTLHRSVDDLVADFESGLKNAALDNYSRRLVEYCSLQALQSLTSPDLGDTLHEGSLGRFTFDMMLAWETPTPSDQQITMESISKEREDRKEPLGANEAVMGDDTSLFYSDMMPLLVNEDPTVGEDAYVWFGSVFPLACDVVNARFTFEALTATTANRLHYPAYDKFLKEMDKSFNFLQSLPTPTGVEFAEDEFILHTEGTAGTQRVVRHIGTGSWPG
;
A
#
# COMPACT_ATOMS: atom_id res chain seq x y z
N ARG A 1 -24.23 -15.77 -10.45
CA ARG A 1 -23.24 -14.80 -9.90
C ARG A 1 -22.24 -15.59 -9.08
N LYS A 2 -20.96 -15.62 -9.49
CA LYS A 2 -19.91 -16.21 -8.64
C LYS A 2 -19.81 -15.37 -7.36
N HIS A 3 -19.63 -16.02 -6.21
CA HIS A 3 -19.71 -15.36 -4.91
C HIS A 3 -18.42 -14.56 -4.64
N LEU A 4 -18.52 -13.23 -4.72
CA LEU A 4 -17.48 -12.31 -4.25
C LEU A 4 -17.61 -12.12 -2.74
N SER A 5 -16.48 -11.91 -2.06
CA SER A 5 -16.46 -11.52 -0.64
C SER A 5 -17.12 -10.15 -0.42
N SER A 6 -17.42 -9.80 0.84
CA SER A 6 -18.00 -8.49 1.14
C SER A 6 -17.04 -7.35 0.76
N ILE A 7 -15.75 -7.53 1.02
CA ILE A 7 -14.70 -6.57 0.69
C ILE A 7 -14.50 -6.44 -0.82
N ALA A 8 -14.54 -7.54 -1.58
CA ALA A 8 -14.46 -7.49 -3.03
C ALA A 8 -15.64 -6.73 -3.65
N ASN A 9 -16.87 -6.98 -3.18
CA ASN A 9 -18.04 -6.22 -3.64
C ASN A 9 -17.91 -4.72 -3.31
N TYR A 10 -17.41 -4.38 -2.12
CA TYR A 10 -17.15 -2.99 -1.74
C TYR A 10 -16.13 -2.33 -2.67
N VAL A 11 -15.00 -2.97 -2.95
CA VAL A 11 -13.96 -2.46 -3.85
C VAL A 11 -14.50 -2.26 -5.26
N LEU A 12 -15.25 -3.22 -5.80
CA LEU A 12 -15.87 -3.07 -7.13
C LEU A 12 -16.82 -1.88 -7.19
N HIS A 13 -17.63 -1.68 -6.15
CA HIS A 13 -18.50 -0.52 -6.04
C HIS A 13 -17.70 0.78 -5.99
N GLN A 14 -16.63 0.86 -5.19
CA GLN A 14 -15.76 2.05 -5.17
C GLN A 14 -15.11 2.30 -6.53
N CYS A 15 -14.59 1.27 -7.21
CA CYS A 15 -14.05 1.41 -8.56
C CYS A 15 -15.10 1.96 -9.54
N SER A 16 -16.35 1.51 -9.42
CA SER A 16 -17.46 1.99 -10.24
C SER A 16 -17.76 3.49 -10.02
N LEU A 17 -17.69 3.95 -8.76
CA LEU A 17 -17.83 5.37 -8.42
C LEU A 17 -16.66 6.20 -8.97
N THR A 18 -15.42 5.73 -8.80
CA THR A 18 -14.22 6.39 -9.31
C THR A 18 -14.25 6.54 -10.83
N LEU A 19 -14.73 5.52 -11.54
CA LEU A 19 -14.77 5.50 -13.01
C LEU A 19 -16.03 6.13 -13.60
N HIS A 20 -17.01 6.51 -12.78
CA HIS A 20 -18.33 6.95 -13.22
C HIS A 20 -19.02 5.94 -14.17
N ARG A 21 -18.91 4.64 -13.86
CA ARG A 21 -19.50 3.53 -14.62
C ARG A 21 -20.30 2.62 -13.70
N SER A 22 -21.21 1.80 -14.24
CA SER A 22 -21.88 0.79 -13.41
C SER A 22 -20.96 -0.41 -13.15
N VAL A 23 -21.18 -1.11 -12.03
CA VAL A 23 -20.47 -2.36 -11.74
C VAL A 23 -20.73 -3.40 -12.83
N ASP A 24 -21.96 -3.45 -13.36
CA ASP A 24 -22.33 -4.39 -14.41
C ASP A 24 -21.57 -4.10 -15.72
N ASP A 25 -21.32 -2.83 -16.06
CA ASP A 25 -20.51 -2.46 -17.22
C ASP A 25 -19.04 -2.89 -17.06
N LEU A 26 -18.48 -2.72 -15.86
CA LEU A 26 -17.11 -3.16 -15.56
C LEU A 26 -16.96 -4.67 -15.66
N VAL A 27 -17.95 -5.41 -15.16
CA VAL A 27 -17.99 -6.88 -15.26
C VAL A 27 -18.14 -7.32 -16.71
N ALA A 28 -19.03 -6.68 -17.48
CA ALA A 28 -19.24 -6.99 -18.88
C ALA A 28 -17.98 -6.77 -19.72
N ASP A 29 -17.27 -5.66 -19.48
CA ASP A 29 -15.98 -5.38 -20.14
C ASP A 29 -14.94 -6.45 -19.81
N PHE A 30 -14.79 -6.78 -18.51
CA PHE A 30 -13.88 -7.83 -18.06
C PHE A 30 -14.19 -9.18 -18.72
N GLU A 31 -15.46 -9.59 -18.71
CA GLU A 31 -15.91 -10.84 -19.31
C GLU A 31 -15.76 -10.83 -20.84
N SER A 32 -15.91 -9.69 -21.50
CA SER A 32 -15.70 -9.56 -22.96
C SER A 32 -14.24 -9.78 -23.37
N GLY A 33 -13.29 -9.41 -22.49
CA GLY A 33 -11.87 -9.67 -22.68
C GLY A 33 -11.50 -11.15 -22.47
N LEU A 34 -12.37 -11.94 -21.83
CA LEU A 34 -12.13 -13.33 -21.48
C LEU A 34 -12.46 -14.28 -22.64
N LYS A 35 -11.59 -14.31 -23.65
CA LYS A 35 -11.76 -15.25 -24.78
C LYS A 35 -11.51 -16.70 -24.33
N ASN A 36 -12.59 -17.40 -23.98
CA ASN A 36 -12.70 -18.87 -23.84
C ASN A 36 -11.80 -19.59 -22.81
N ALA A 37 -11.15 -18.88 -21.89
CA ALA A 37 -10.39 -19.52 -20.82
C ALA A 37 -11.29 -19.86 -19.64
N ALA A 38 -11.28 -21.12 -19.19
CA ALA A 38 -11.77 -21.47 -17.87
C ALA A 38 -10.87 -20.77 -16.84
N LEU A 39 -11.32 -19.63 -16.32
CA LEU A 39 -10.59 -18.88 -15.32
C LEU A 39 -10.69 -19.60 -13.96
N ASP A 40 -9.59 -20.23 -13.56
CA ASP A 40 -9.24 -20.31 -12.16
C ASP A 40 -9.13 -18.88 -11.60
N ASN A 41 -9.56 -18.66 -10.36
CA ASN A 41 -9.42 -17.36 -9.70
C ASN A 41 -10.20 -16.18 -10.35
N TYR A 42 -11.35 -16.45 -10.98
CA TYR A 42 -12.24 -15.41 -11.55
C TYR A 42 -12.43 -14.19 -10.63
N SER A 43 -12.77 -14.43 -9.36
CA SER A 43 -13.03 -13.36 -8.39
C SER A 43 -11.81 -12.47 -8.17
N ARG A 44 -10.61 -13.07 -8.05
CA ARG A 44 -9.35 -12.33 -7.91
C ARG A 44 -9.05 -11.50 -9.15
N ARG A 45 -9.18 -12.11 -10.33
CA ARG A 45 -8.92 -11.44 -11.63
C ARG A 45 -9.87 -10.27 -11.89
N LEU A 46 -11.12 -10.39 -11.45
CA LEU A 46 -12.07 -9.29 -11.53
C LEU A 46 -11.67 -8.13 -10.61
N VAL A 47 -11.22 -8.42 -9.37
CA VAL A 47 -10.65 -7.39 -8.48
C VAL A 47 -9.43 -6.73 -9.12
N GLU A 48 -8.50 -7.51 -9.67
CA GLU A 48 -7.31 -6.98 -10.38
C GLU A 48 -7.69 -6.01 -11.50
N TYR A 49 -8.64 -6.42 -12.36
CA TYR A 49 -9.10 -5.61 -13.47
C TYR A 49 -9.73 -4.30 -13.00
N CYS A 50 -10.68 -4.36 -12.06
CA CYS A 50 -11.37 -3.18 -11.55
C CYS A 50 -10.42 -2.23 -10.82
N SER A 51 -9.52 -2.77 -9.99
CA SER A 51 -8.48 -2.00 -9.29
C SER A 51 -7.58 -1.26 -10.28
N LEU A 52 -7.07 -1.96 -11.30
CA LEU A 52 -6.21 -1.34 -12.31
C LEU A 52 -6.90 -0.19 -13.03
N GLN A 53 -8.16 -0.37 -13.44
CA GLN A 53 -8.92 0.67 -14.12
C GLN A 53 -9.12 1.89 -13.20
N ALA A 54 -9.52 1.67 -11.95
CA ALA A 54 -9.70 2.77 -10.99
C ALA A 54 -8.40 3.53 -10.72
N LEU A 55 -7.28 2.82 -10.53
CA LEU A 55 -5.97 3.43 -10.29
C LEU A 55 -5.48 4.26 -11.46
N GLN A 56 -5.73 3.82 -12.70
CA GLN A 56 -5.40 4.61 -13.89
C GLN A 56 -6.15 5.94 -13.94
N SER A 57 -7.41 5.96 -13.47
CA SER A 57 -8.19 7.20 -13.37
C SER A 57 -7.76 8.09 -12.20
N LEU A 58 -7.23 7.50 -11.12
CA LEU A 58 -6.81 8.24 -9.92
C LEU A 58 -5.41 8.85 -10.05
N THR A 59 -4.54 8.29 -10.90
CA THR A 59 -3.17 8.77 -11.11
C THR A 59 -3.16 10.03 -11.99
N SER A 60 -3.85 11.08 -11.55
CA SER A 60 -3.84 12.43 -12.13
C SER A 60 -2.85 13.33 -11.37
N PRO A 61 -2.54 14.55 -11.87
CA PRO A 61 -1.60 15.47 -11.21
C PRO A 61 -1.96 15.84 -9.77
N ASP A 62 -3.22 15.69 -9.35
CA ASP A 62 -3.75 16.11 -8.04
C ASP A 62 -3.71 14.99 -6.97
N LEU A 63 -2.91 13.95 -7.19
CA LEU A 63 -2.86 12.75 -6.35
C LEU A 63 -2.51 13.05 -4.88
N GLY A 64 -1.68 14.06 -4.61
CA GLY A 64 -1.24 14.45 -3.26
C GLY A 64 -2.40 14.86 -2.33
N ASP A 65 -3.36 15.63 -2.85
CA ASP A 65 -4.52 16.07 -2.06
C ASP A 65 -5.39 14.89 -1.60
N THR A 66 -5.52 13.84 -2.44
CA THR A 66 -6.28 12.64 -2.12
C THR A 66 -5.61 11.71 -1.10
N LEU A 67 -4.28 11.76 -0.99
CA LEU A 67 -3.53 11.03 0.04
C LEU A 67 -3.74 11.64 1.43
N HIS A 68 -3.79 12.98 1.50
CA HIS A 68 -4.02 13.69 2.76
C HIS A 68 -5.42 13.48 3.32
N GLU A 69 -6.44 13.36 2.46
CA GLU A 69 -7.81 13.05 2.88
C GLU A 69 -7.95 11.60 3.42
N GLY A 70 -6.94 10.74 3.23
CA GLY A 70 -6.91 9.35 3.72
C GLY A 70 -7.85 8.40 2.98
N SER A 71 -8.70 8.94 2.09
CA SER A 71 -9.64 8.18 1.26
C SER A 71 -8.90 7.26 0.29
N LEU A 72 -7.83 7.75 -0.34
CA LEU A 72 -7.00 6.95 -1.24
C LEU A 72 -6.22 5.84 -0.51
N GLY A 73 -5.65 6.16 0.66
CA GLY A 73 -4.95 5.18 1.50
C GLY A 73 -5.87 4.04 1.92
N ARG A 74 -7.09 4.35 2.38
CA ARG A 74 -8.06 3.30 2.71
C ARG A 74 -8.49 2.50 1.49
N PHE A 75 -8.81 3.17 0.39
CA PHE A 75 -9.29 2.50 -0.81
C PHE A 75 -8.25 1.53 -1.38
N THR A 76 -6.98 1.94 -1.45
CA THR A 76 -5.88 1.07 -1.92
C THR A 76 -5.59 -0.08 -0.97
N PHE A 77 -5.72 0.13 0.34
CA PHE A 77 -5.63 -0.96 1.32
C PHE A 77 -6.75 -1.99 1.15
N ASP A 78 -7.97 -1.52 0.93
CA ASP A 78 -9.12 -2.40 0.68
C ASP A 78 -8.99 -3.19 -0.63
N MET A 79 -8.34 -2.63 -1.67
CA MET A 79 -7.99 -3.39 -2.88
C MET A 79 -7.09 -4.58 -2.59
N MET A 80 -6.05 -4.39 -1.75
CA MET A 80 -5.16 -5.49 -1.33
C MET A 80 -5.92 -6.56 -0.55
N LEU A 81 -6.80 -6.17 0.39
CA LEU A 81 -7.64 -7.11 1.13
C LEU A 81 -8.59 -7.89 0.23
N ALA A 82 -9.22 -7.22 -0.74
CA ALA A 82 -10.11 -7.84 -1.72
C ALA A 82 -9.37 -8.81 -2.65
N TRP A 83 -8.11 -8.52 -2.97
CA TRP A 83 -7.28 -9.41 -3.78
C TRP A 83 -6.85 -10.67 -3.02
N GLU A 84 -6.52 -10.51 -1.73
CA GLU A 84 -6.16 -11.61 -0.83
C GLU A 84 -7.36 -12.52 -0.54
N THR A 85 -8.52 -11.92 -0.27
CA THR A 85 -9.78 -12.63 0.08
C THR A 85 -10.90 -12.34 -0.92
N PRO A 86 -10.79 -12.79 -2.19
CA PRO A 86 -11.73 -12.44 -3.25
C PRO A 86 -13.06 -13.19 -3.14
N THR A 87 -13.10 -14.33 -2.44
CA THR A 87 -14.32 -15.12 -2.21
C THR A 87 -14.69 -15.18 -0.72
N PRO A 88 -15.96 -15.47 -0.38
CA PRO A 88 -16.37 -15.64 1.02
C PRO A 88 -15.65 -16.77 1.74
N SER A 89 -15.26 -17.84 1.01
CA SER A 89 -14.50 -18.95 1.58
C SER A 89 -13.09 -18.51 2.00
N ASP A 90 -12.41 -17.71 1.18
CA ASP A 90 -11.11 -17.14 1.53
C ASP A 90 -11.21 -16.23 2.75
N GLN A 91 -12.25 -15.38 2.78
CA GLN A 91 -12.52 -14.50 3.91
C GLN A 91 -12.76 -15.28 5.21
N GLN A 92 -13.52 -16.38 5.14
CA GLN A 92 -13.78 -17.23 6.29
C GLN A 92 -12.52 -17.94 6.80
N ILE A 93 -11.68 -18.47 5.90
CA ILE A 93 -10.40 -19.10 6.26
C ILE A 93 -9.50 -18.11 7.02
N THR A 94 -9.39 -16.88 6.52
CA THR A 94 -8.60 -15.82 7.18
C THR A 94 -9.17 -15.46 8.55
N MET A 95 -10.50 -15.39 8.71
CA MET A 95 -11.12 -15.13 10.01
C MET A 95 -10.90 -16.29 11.00
N GLU A 96 -10.96 -17.53 10.52
CA GLU A 96 -10.70 -18.72 11.34
C GLU A 96 -9.23 -18.83 11.77
N SER A 97 -8.28 -18.49 10.90
CA SER A 97 -6.85 -18.45 11.27
C SER A 97 -6.56 -17.39 12.32
N ILE A 98 -7.09 -16.17 12.14
CA ILE A 98 -7.00 -15.09 13.14
C ILE A 98 -7.61 -15.54 14.47
N SER A 99 -8.74 -16.24 14.43
CA SER A 99 -9.40 -16.72 15.65
C SER A 99 -8.60 -17.79 16.38
N LYS A 100 -7.95 -18.71 15.65
CA LYS A 100 -7.05 -19.74 16.23
C LYS A 100 -5.82 -19.12 16.87
N GLU A 101 -5.17 -18.15 16.21
CA GLU A 101 -4.03 -17.43 16.79
C GLU A 101 -4.37 -16.75 18.13
N ARG A 102 -5.62 -16.30 18.31
CA ARG A 102 -6.07 -15.77 19.62
C ARG A 102 -6.18 -16.84 20.69
N GLU A 103 -6.65 -18.04 20.34
CA GLU A 103 -6.80 -19.14 21.29
C GLU A 103 -5.43 -19.59 21.77
N ASP A 104 -4.47 -19.71 20.84
CA ASP A 104 -3.07 -20.05 21.14
C ASP A 104 -2.39 -18.97 22.00
N ARG A 105 -2.67 -17.68 21.77
CA ARG A 105 -2.15 -16.56 22.61
C ARG A 105 -2.79 -16.47 24.00
N LYS A 106 -3.92 -17.14 24.25
CA LYS A 106 -4.59 -17.15 25.57
C LYS A 106 -4.10 -18.25 26.50
N GLU A 107 -3.27 -19.19 26.01
CA GLU A 107 -2.53 -20.06 26.90
C GLU A 107 -1.51 -19.22 27.70
N PRO A 108 -1.37 -19.44 29.03
CA PRO A 108 -0.58 -18.57 29.87
C PRO A 108 0.90 -18.69 29.50
N LEU A 109 1.39 -17.74 28.70
CA LEU A 109 2.81 -17.46 28.57
C LEU A 109 3.34 -17.21 30.00
N GLY A 110 4.19 -18.12 30.46
CA GLY A 110 4.87 -17.99 31.75
C GLY A 110 5.54 -16.63 31.86
N ALA A 111 5.57 -16.08 33.07
CA ALA A 111 5.89 -14.70 33.42
C ALA A 111 7.29 -14.15 33.01
N ASN A 112 8.00 -14.77 32.07
CA ASN A 112 9.38 -14.45 31.71
C ASN A 112 9.61 -14.08 30.24
N GLU A 113 8.58 -13.80 29.43
CA GLU A 113 8.76 -13.27 28.07
C GLU A 113 8.29 -11.82 27.96
N ALA A 114 8.74 -10.99 28.90
CA ALA A 114 8.94 -9.57 28.63
C ALA A 114 10.24 -9.38 27.84
N VAL A 115 10.34 -9.98 26.66
CA VAL A 115 11.33 -9.56 25.66
C VAL A 115 10.64 -8.51 24.80
N MET A 116 10.37 -7.34 25.40
CA MET A 116 10.34 -6.11 24.62
C MET A 116 11.78 -5.87 24.20
N GLY A 117 12.20 -6.54 23.13
CA GLY A 117 13.50 -6.35 22.53
C GLY A 117 13.64 -4.87 22.15
N ASP A 118 14.81 -4.33 22.44
CA ASP A 118 15.33 -2.99 22.10
C ASP A 118 15.30 -2.67 20.58
N ASP A 119 14.73 -3.55 19.76
CA ASP A 119 14.68 -3.51 18.30
C ASP A 119 13.31 -3.08 17.73
N THR A 120 12.41 -2.53 18.56
CA THR A 120 11.16 -1.96 18.03
C THR A 120 11.49 -0.69 17.26
N SER A 121 11.38 -0.75 15.92
CA SER A 121 11.58 0.41 15.04
C SER A 121 10.80 1.63 15.55
N LEU A 122 11.45 2.79 15.63
CA LEU A 122 10.79 4.07 16.01
C LEU A 122 9.53 4.35 15.17
N PHE A 123 9.49 3.83 13.94
CA PHE A 123 8.31 3.91 13.08
C PHE A 123 7.06 3.29 13.75
N TYR A 124 7.26 2.20 14.48
CA TYR A 124 6.22 1.35 15.08
C TYR A 124 5.94 1.65 16.56
N SER A 125 6.88 2.23 17.30
CA SER A 125 6.70 2.52 18.73
C SER A 125 5.44 3.34 19.01
N ASP A 126 5.13 4.32 18.15
CA ASP A 126 3.93 5.17 18.29
C ASP A 126 2.65 4.50 17.76
N MET A 127 2.78 3.45 16.95
CA MET A 127 1.65 2.78 16.30
C MET A 127 1.19 1.52 17.05
N MET A 128 2.05 0.89 17.85
CA MET A 128 1.72 -0.32 18.62
C MET A 128 0.36 -0.25 19.35
N PRO A 129 -0.02 0.87 20.00
CA PRO A 129 -1.35 0.99 20.62
C PRO A 129 -2.52 0.92 19.63
N LEU A 130 -2.33 1.35 18.38
CA LEU A 130 -3.33 1.32 17.31
C LEU A 130 -3.45 -0.06 16.66
N LEU A 131 -2.42 -0.90 16.79
CA LEU A 131 -2.40 -2.28 16.28
C LEU A 131 -3.12 -3.29 17.18
N VAL A 132 -3.67 -2.82 18.32
CA VAL A 132 -4.46 -3.64 19.24
C VAL A 132 -5.84 -3.99 18.66
N ASN A 133 -6.30 -3.22 17.67
CA ASN A 133 -7.55 -3.49 16.96
C ASN A 133 -7.36 -4.60 15.92
N GLU A 134 -8.28 -5.55 15.90
CA GLU A 134 -8.26 -6.74 15.03
C GLU A 134 -8.81 -6.45 13.64
N ASP A 135 -8.40 -5.32 13.10
CA ASP A 135 -8.75 -4.96 11.74
C ASP A 135 -8.08 -5.93 10.75
N PRO A 136 -8.71 -6.18 9.59
CA PRO A 136 -8.12 -7.02 8.56
C PRO A 136 -6.71 -6.53 8.17
N THR A 137 -5.78 -7.46 8.03
CA THR A 137 -4.39 -7.18 7.66
C THR A 137 -4.07 -7.77 6.29
N VAL A 138 -3.08 -7.18 5.63
CA VAL A 138 -2.62 -7.56 4.29
C VAL A 138 -1.35 -8.41 4.39
N GLY A 139 -1.26 -9.48 3.62
CA GLY A 139 -0.08 -10.33 3.49
C GLY A 139 0.87 -9.89 2.36
N GLU A 140 2.04 -10.53 2.32
CA GLU A 140 3.13 -10.19 1.39
C GLU A 140 2.67 -10.26 -0.09
N ASP A 141 2.02 -11.36 -0.49
CA ASP A 141 1.62 -11.57 -1.90
C ASP A 141 0.69 -10.47 -2.41
N ALA A 142 -0.26 -10.04 -1.59
CA ALA A 142 -1.20 -8.98 -1.94
C ALA A 142 -0.49 -7.61 -2.03
N TYR A 143 0.46 -7.34 -1.13
CA TYR A 143 1.26 -6.12 -1.19
C TYR A 143 2.18 -6.09 -2.42
N VAL A 144 2.85 -7.21 -2.73
CA VAL A 144 3.73 -7.34 -3.90
C VAL A 144 2.93 -7.24 -5.20
N TRP A 145 1.75 -7.87 -5.27
CA TRP A 145 0.83 -7.67 -6.38
C TRP A 145 0.49 -6.18 -6.54
N PHE A 146 0.16 -5.50 -5.44
CA PHE A 146 -0.23 -4.10 -5.48
C PHE A 146 0.90 -3.19 -5.99
N GLY A 147 2.15 -3.46 -5.62
CA GLY A 147 3.32 -2.76 -6.15
C GLY A 147 3.50 -2.88 -7.67
N SER A 148 2.89 -3.89 -8.31
CA SER A 148 2.88 -4.00 -9.78
C SER A 148 1.85 -3.10 -10.46
N VAL A 149 0.81 -2.66 -9.75
CA VAL A 149 -0.30 -1.85 -10.30
C VAL A 149 -0.33 -0.41 -9.77
N PHE A 150 0.32 -0.14 -8.64
CA PHE A 150 0.40 1.20 -8.04
C PHE A 150 1.83 1.54 -7.59
N PRO A 151 2.68 2.02 -8.52
CA PRO A 151 4.10 2.29 -8.27
C PRO A 151 4.39 3.38 -7.23
N LEU A 152 3.37 4.10 -6.76
CA LEU A 152 3.50 5.11 -5.71
C LEU A 152 3.79 4.47 -4.34
N ALA A 153 3.12 3.35 -4.03
CA ALA A 153 3.29 2.69 -2.73
C ALA A 153 4.59 1.89 -2.67
N CYS A 154 4.93 1.19 -3.75
CA CYS A 154 6.18 0.48 -3.93
C CYS A 154 6.34 0.08 -5.41
N ASP A 155 7.58 -0.14 -5.86
CA ASP A 155 7.84 -0.75 -7.16
C ASP A 155 7.94 -2.28 -7.05
N VAL A 156 7.73 -2.98 -8.16
CA VAL A 156 7.72 -4.45 -8.23
C VAL A 156 9.03 -5.12 -7.77
N VAL A 157 10.16 -4.42 -7.84
CA VAL A 157 11.47 -4.95 -7.43
C VAL A 157 11.65 -4.81 -5.92
N ASN A 158 11.23 -3.67 -5.36
CA ASN A 158 11.42 -3.36 -3.94
C ASN A 158 10.24 -3.71 -3.05
N ALA A 159 9.07 -4.07 -3.61
CA ALA A 159 7.83 -4.31 -2.85
C ALA A 159 8.02 -5.25 -1.66
N ARG A 160 8.77 -6.34 -1.83
CA ARG A 160 9.07 -7.27 -0.75
C ARG A 160 9.92 -6.65 0.36
N PHE A 161 10.96 -5.90 0.01
CA PHE A 161 11.80 -5.23 1.00
C PHE A 161 11.02 -4.16 1.76
N THR A 162 10.17 -3.40 1.07
CA THR A 162 9.28 -2.43 1.71
C THR A 162 8.30 -3.13 2.63
N PHE A 163 7.71 -4.25 2.22
CA PHE A 163 6.82 -5.05 3.06
C PHE A 163 7.54 -5.54 4.32
N GLU A 164 8.69 -6.19 4.18
CA GLU A 164 9.48 -6.70 5.31
C GLU A 164 9.84 -5.57 6.29
N ALA A 165 10.26 -4.40 5.79
CA ALA A 165 10.53 -3.23 6.62
C ALA A 165 9.28 -2.71 7.34
N LEU A 166 8.14 -2.72 6.63
CA LEU A 166 6.84 -2.34 7.20
C LEU A 166 6.25 -3.44 8.09
N THR A 167 6.73 -4.68 8.14
CA THR A 167 6.05 -5.73 8.93
C THR A 167 6.96 -6.46 9.91
N ALA A 168 8.19 -5.97 10.09
CA ALA A 168 9.21 -6.58 10.94
C ALA A 168 8.70 -6.91 12.36
N THR A 169 7.86 -6.04 12.94
CA THR A 169 7.32 -6.20 14.30
C THR A 169 5.89 -6.74 14.34
N THR A 170 5.29 -7.09 13.20
CA THR A 170 3.88 -7.48 13.07
C THR A 170 3.71 -8.86 12.42
N ALA A 171 4.70 -9.74 12.59
CA ALA A 171 4.67 -11.12 12.10
C ALA A 171 4.32 -11.21 10.60
N ASN A 172 4.91 -10.34 9.77
CA ASN A 172 4.68 -10.31 8.32
C ASN A 172 3.22 -10.05 7.92
N ARG A 173 2.49 -9.28 8.74
CA ARG A 173 1.15 -8.77 8.41
C ARG A 173 1.15 -7.25 8.42
N LEU A 174 0.70 -6.66 7.32
CA LEU A 174 0.60 -5.22 7.18
C LEU A 174 -0.76 -4.74 7.72
N HIS A 175 -0.71 -3.84 8.69
CA HIS A 175 -1.89 -3.20 9.26
C HIS A 175 -2.16 -1.85 8.59
N TYR A 176 -3.44 -1.47 8.49
CA TYR A 176 -3.85 -0.22 7.84
C TYR A 176 -3.15 1.04 8.43
N PRO A 177 -3.05 1.24 9.76
CA PRO A 177 -2.39 2.42 10.30
C PRO A 177 -0.93 2.57 9.85
N ALA A 178 -0.22 1.46 9.69
CA ALA A 178 1.15 1.47 9.21
C ALA A 178 1.25 1.84 7.74
N TYR A 179 0.36 1.28 6.92
CA TYR A 179 0.25 1.62 5.50
C TYR A 179 -0.12 3.10 5.29
N ASP A 180 -1.13 3.60 6.01
CA ASP A 180 -1.58 4.99 5.95
C ASP A 180 -0.48 5.96 6.40
N LYS A 181 0.22 5.67 7.51
CA LYS A 181 1.38 6.46 7.96
C LYS A 181 2.48 6.46 6.91
N PHE A 182 2.81 5.31 6.32
CA PHE A 182 3.81 5.19 5.28
C PHE A 182 3.48 6.05 4.06
N LEU A 183 2.26 5.99 3.53
CA LEU A 183 1.83 6.84 2.41
C LEU A 183 1.94 8.33 2.73
N LYS A 184 1.51 8.73 3.93
CA LYS A 184 1.56 10.14 4.37
C LYS A 184 2.99 10.64 4.55
N GLU A 185 3.90 9.83 5.07
CA GLU A 185 5.32 10.22 5.20
C GLU A 185 6.03 10.27 3.84
N MET A 186 5.65 9.41 2.89
CA MET A 186 6.13 9.53 1.51
C MET A 186 5.69 10.83 0.85
N ASP A 187 4.41 11.17 0.94
CA ASP A 187 3.87 12.41 0.38
C ASP A 187 4.50 13.66 1.03
N LYS A 188 4.65 13.67 2.35
CA LYS A 188 5.40 14.73 3.06
C LYS A 188 6.84 14.85 2.58
N SER A 189 7.53 13.72 2.38
CA SER A 189 8.91 13.71 1.91
C SER A 189 9.02 14.24 0.48
N PHE A 190 8.07 13.87 -0.39
CA PHE A 190 7.97 14.36 -1.75
C PHE A 190 7.74 15.87 -1.79
N ASN A 191 6.75 16.36 -1.05
CA ASN A 191 6.44 17.79 -0.94
C ASN A 191 7.62 18.59 -0.36
N PHE A 192 8.32 18.03 0.63
CA PHE A 192 9.55 18.63 1.15
C PHE A 192 10.62 18.76 0.06
N LEU A 193 10.91 17.69 -0.68
CA LEU A 193 11.92 17.71 -1.74
C LEU A 193 11.56 18.69 -2.87
N GLN A 194 10.28 18.78 -3.24
CA GLN A 194 9.80 19.76 -4.22
C GLN A 194 9.93 21.21 -3.75
N SER A 195 9.79 21.46 -2.44
CA SER A 195 9.90 22.81 -1.87
C SER A 195 11.33 23.35 -1.80
N LEU A 196 12.33 22.51 -2.05
CA LEU A 196 13.72 22.90 -1.93
C LEU A 196 14.15 23.85 -3.07
N PRO A 197 14.93 24.89 -2.76
CA PRO A 197 15.45 25.78 -3.78
C PRO A 197 16.47 25.06 -4.67
N THR A 198 16.59 25.51 -5.92
CA THR A 198 17.65 25.05 -6.82
C THR A 198 19.02 25.38 -6.23
N PRO A 199 20.01 24.46 -6.31
CA PRO A 199 21.36 24.73 -5.84
C PRO A 199 21.99 25.92 -6.58
N THR A 200 22.83 26.68 -5.87
CA THR A 200 23.51 27.85 -6.45
C THR A 200 24.36 27.45 -7.65
N GLY A 201 24.14 28.09 -8.80
CA GLY A 201 24.90 27.83 -10.02
C GLY A 201 24.42 26.64 -10.85
N VAL A 202 23.24 26.09 -10.55
CA VAL A 202 22.60 25.01 -11.31
C VAL A 202 21.28 25.51 -11.88
N GLU A 203 21.07 25.29 -13.19
CA GLU A 203 19.79 25.46 -13.86
C GLU A 203 19.23 24.07 -14.16
N PHE A 204 18.10 23.72 -13.56
CA PHE A 204 17.41 22.47 -13.84
C PHE A 204 16.68 22.55 -15.19
N ALA A 205 16.70 21.45 -15.94
CA ALA A 205 15.75 21.26 -17.03
C ALA A 205 14.31 21.10 -16.49
N GLU A 206 13.31 21.22 -17.37
CA GLU A 206 11.89 21.13 -16.98
C GLU A 206 11.51 19.81 -16.30
N ASP A 207 12.27 18.73 -16.53
CA ASP A 207 12.08 17.39 -15.98
C ASP A 207 13.08 17.02 -14.85
N GLU A 208 13.96 17.95 -14.46
CA GLU A 208 14.94 17.73 -13.39
C GLU A 208 14.41 18.21 -12.03
N PHE A 209 14.49 17.33 -11.03
CA PHE A 209 14.12 17.64 -9.66
C PHE A 209 15.03 16.94 -8.65
N ILE A 210 14.97 17.42 -7.42
CA ILE A 210 15.77 16.92 -6.31
C ILE A 210 15.18 15.60 -5.81
N LEU A 211 15.99 14.54 -5.79
CA LEU A 211 15.63 13.21 -5.31
C LEU A 211 16.04 12.98 -3.86
N HIS A 212 17.13 13.62 -3.43
CA HIS A 212 17.71 13.42 -2.11
C HIS A 212 18.61 14.59 -1.75
N THR A 213 18.55 14.97 -0.48
CA THR A 213 19.50 15.89 0.15
C THR A 213 20.21 15.22 1.30
N GLU A 214 21.54 15.16 1.24
CA GLU A 214 22.37 14.69 2.34
C GLU A 214 23.06 15.89 3.02
N GLY A 215 23.06 15.93 4.36
CA GLY A 215 23.71 16.96 5.16
C GLY A 215 22.77 17.74 6.10
N THR A 216 23.34 18.28 7.18
CA THR A 216 22.64 19.19 8.11
C THR A 216 22.92 20.65 7.75
N ALA A 217 22.27 21.62 8.42
CA ALA A 217 22.56 23.05 8.22
C ALA A 217 24.05 23.43 8.40
N GLY A 218 24.89 22.56 8.99
CA GLY A 218 26.32 22.76 9.17
C GLY A 218 27.24 21.99 8.21
N THR A 219 26.72 21.20 7.26
CA THR A 219 27.52 20.42 6.28
C THR A 219 27.10 20.75 4.85
N GLN A 220 28.01 20.57 3.87
CA GLN A 220 27.70 20.72 2.44
C GLN A 220 26.50 19.85 2.07
N ARG A 221 25.51 20.45 1.40
CA ARG A 221 24.27 19.75 1.05
C ARG A 221 24.46 19.02 -0.27
N VAL A 222 24.61 17.71 -0.26
CA VAL A 222 24.72 16.98 -1.54
C VAL A 222 23.33 16.81 -2.12
N VAL A 223 23.12 17.31 -3.34
CA VAL A 223 21.85 17.21 -4.06
C VAL A 223 21.99 16.18 -5.17
N ARG A 224 21.18 15.12 -5.10
CA ARG A 224 21.01 14.16 -6.20
C ARG A 224 19.78 14.54 -7.00
N HIS A 225 19.90 14.57 -8.33
CA HIS A 225 18.80 14.87 -9.24
C HIS A 225 18.60 13.73 -10.25
N ILE A 226 17.51 13.79 -11.04
CA ILE A 226 17.35 12.94 -12.23
C ILE A 226 18.36 13.39 -13.29
N GLY A 227 19.34 12.53 -13.59
CA GLY A 227 20.52 12.82 -14.40
C GLY A 227 21.76 12.22 -13.72
N THR A 228 22.78 11.78 -14.46
CA THR A 228 23.96 11.09 -13.89
C THR A 228 24.88 11.98 -13.02
N GLY A 229 24.40 13.14 -12.56
CA GLY A 229 25.14 14.12 -11.79
C GLY A 229 24.93 14.01 -10.28
N SER A 230 25.93 14.42 -9.50
CA SER A 230 25.82 14.66 -8.06
C SER A 230 26.55 15.96 -7.77
N TRP A 231 25.91 16.86 -7.02
CA TRP A 231 26.42 18.21 -6.84
C TRP A 231 26.68 18.51 -5.35
N PRO A 232 27.87 19.03 -5.00
CA PRO A 232 28.09 19.59 -3.68
C PRO A 232 27.33 20.93 -3.58
N GLY A 233 26.43 21.04 -2.62
CA GLY A 233 25.75 22.27 -2.24
C GLY A 233 26.44 23.04 -1.14
#